data_AF-A0A3P7L0E4-F1
#
_entry.id   AF-A0A3P7L0E4-F1
#
_cell.length_a   1.000
_cell.length_b   1.000
_cell.length_c   1.000
_cell.angle_alpha   90.00
_cell.angle_beta   90.00
_cell.angle_gamma   90.00
#
_symmetry.space_group_name_H-M   'P 1'
#
loop_
_entity.id
_entity.type
_entity.pdbx_description
1 polymer ?
#
loop_
_entity_poly.entity_id
_entity_poly.type
_entity_poly.pdbx_seq_one_letter_code
_entity_poly.pdbx_strand_id
1 'polypeptide(L)'
;FVQNRVEEIWEAKLLFRYVPSEHNPVDIATKGISPRKLGKYDLWYESLWLRENESSWRQWEFNFKEKIEEPEEKTIAKITTHINANFKLINGSRFSKWLKLLRTTLRVQVHQNNVKRKIQMVTTINS
;
A
#
# COMPACT_ATOMS: atom_id res chain seq x y z
N PHE A 1 -2.63 13.61 -9.14
CA PHE A 1 -2.78 12.20 -9.55
C PHE A 1 -3.05 11.29 -8.37
N VAL A 2 -2.15 11.18 -7.37
CA VAL A 2 -2.44 10.40 -6.15
C VAL A 2 -3.54 11.07 -5.31
N GLN A 3 -3.42 12.38 -5.07
CA GLN A 3 -4.40 13.14 -4.29
C GLN A 3 -5.81 13.08 -4.90
N ASN A 4 -5.98 13.37 -6.20
CA ASN A 4 -7.28 13.29 -6.87
C ASN A 4 -7.93 11.91 -6.77
N ARG A 5 -7.13 10.82 -6.85
CA ARG A 5 -7.65 9.46 -6.69
C ARG A 5 -8.07 9.14 -5.25
N VAL A 6 -7.36 9.71 -4.27
CA VAL A 6 -7.74 9.57 -2.84
C VAL A 6 -9.04 10.34 -2.57
N GLU A 7 -9.17 11.55 -3.12
CA GLU A 7 -10.40 12.34 -3.05
C GLU A 7 -11.58 11.61 -3.74
N GLU A 8 -11.37 11.03 -4.92
CA GLU A 8 -12.37 10.19 -5.61
C GLU A 8 -12.82 8.99 -4.77
N ILE A 9 -11.89 8.30 -4.08
CA ILE A 9 -12.22 7.16 -3.21
C ILE A 9 -12.99 7.61 -1.96
N TRP A 10 -12.64 8.77 -1.39
CA TRP A 10 -13.34 9.32 -0.22
C TRP A 10 -14.76 9.81 -0.54
N GLU A 11 -14.93 10.45 -1.70
CA GLU A 11 -16.24 10.90 -2.18
C GLU A 11 -17.11 9.73 -2.68
N ALA A 12 -16.51 8.59 -3.02
CA ALA A 12 -17.23 7.40 -3.42
C ALA A 12 -17.99 6.79 -2.24
N LYS A 13 -19.32 6.72 -2.36
CA LYS A 13 -20.19 5.98 -1.43
C LYS A 13 -20.07 4.47 -1.70
N LEU A 14 -18.98 3.88 -1.21
CA LEU A 14 -18.72 2.44 -1.34
C LEU A 14 -19.38 1.67 -0.20
N LEU A 15 -20.06 0.57 -0.54
CA LEU A 15 -20.59 -0.39 0.42
C LEU A 15 -19.57 -1.50 0.63
N PHE A 16 -19.10 -1.66 1.86
CA PHE A 16 -18.24 -2.76 2.25
C PHE A 16 -19.09 -3.91 2.80
N ARG A 17 -18.89 -5.12 2.29
CA ARG A 17 -19.54 -6.35 2.75
C ARG A 17 -18.50 -7.40 3.10
N TYR A 18 -18.75 -8.16 4.16
CA TYR A 18 -17.91 -9.29 4.51
C TYR A 18 -18.12 -10.43 3.52
N VAL A 19 -17.05 -11.13 3.14
CA VAL A 19 -17.08 -12.36 2.34
C VAL A 19 -16.23 -13.40 3.07
N PRO A 20 -16.79 -14.56 3.46
CA PRO A 20 -16.04 -15.66 4.05
C PRO A 20 -14.90 -16.12 3.14
N SER A 21 -13.82 -16.63 3.74
CA SER A 21 -12.62 -17.05 3.02
C SER A 21 -12.92 -18.09 1.92
N GLU A 22 -13.88 -18.99 2.14
CA GLU A 22 -14.28 -20.02 1.17
C GLU A 22 -14.91 -19.44 -0.10
N HIS A 23 -15.44 -18.21 -0.01
CA HIS A 23 -16.11 -17.52 -1.11
C HIS A 23 -15.34 -16.31 -1.62
N ASN A 24 -14.18 -16.00 -1.02
CA ASN A 24 -13.35 -14.88 -1.40
C ASN A 24 -12.29 -15.33 -2.44
N PRO A 25 -12.44 -14.95 -3.72
CA PRO A 25 -11.46 -15.31 -4.76
C PRO A 25 -10.06 -14.75 -4.46
N VAL A 26 -9.97 -13.62 -3.76
CA VAL A 26 -8.71 -12.97 -3.42
C VAL A 26 -7.91 -13.79 -2.41
N ASP A 27 -8.57 -14.51 -1.51
CA ASP A 27 -7.91 -15.33 -0.48
C ASP A 27 -7.02 -16.42 -1.12
N ILE A 28 -7.48 -17.00 -2.23
CA ILE A 28 -6.70 -17.99 -2.98
C ILE A 28 -5.48 -17.35 -3.65
N ALA A 29 -5.63 -16.13 -4.18
CA ALA A 29 -4.54 -15.41 -4.83
C ALA A 29 -3.47 -14.95 -3.83
N THR A 30 -3.85 -14.51 -2.63
CA THR A 30 -2.92 -14.03 -1.59
C THR A 30 -2.14 -15.17 -0.91
N LYS A 31 -2.62 -16.41 -0.97
CA LYS A 31 -1.93 -17.62 -0.48
C LYS A 31 -0.71 -18.06 -1.32
N GLY A 32 -0.30 -17.26 -2.31
CA GLY A 32 0.93 -17.51 -3.08
C GLY A 32 0.79 -18.60 -4.14
N ILE A 33 -0.42 -18.79 -4.67
CA ILE A 33 -0.66 -19.79 -5.70
C ILE A 33 -0.03 -19.40 -7.05
N SER A 34 0.57 -20.36 -7.75
CA SER A 34 1.15 -20.10 -9.08
C SER A 34 0.07 -19.68 -10.09
N PRO A 35 0.35 -18.79 -11.07
CA PRO A 35 -0.64 -18.35 -12.06
C PRO A 35 -1.29 -19.49 -12.86
N ARG A 36 -0.52 -20.53 -13.19
CA ARG A 36 -1.02 -21.72 -13.89
C ARG A 36 -2.05 -22.51 -13.08
N LYS A 37 -1.88 -22.53 -11.75
CA LYS A 37 -2.84 -23.16 -10.84
C LYS A 37 -4.04 -22.25 -10.64
N LEU A 38 -3.83 -20.94 -10.40
CA LEU A 38 -4.91 -19.95 -10.29
C LEU A 38 -5.86 -19.98 -11.49
N GLY A 39 -5.29 -20.16 -12.69
CA GLY A 39 -6.01 -20.36 -13.95
C GLY A 39 -7.05 -21.48 -13.96
N LYS A 40 -6.96 -22.42 -13.01
CA LYS A 40 -7.85 -23.59 -12.87
C LYS A 40 -8.78 -23.49 -11.66
N TYR A 41 -8.72 -22.42 -10.87
CA TYR A 41 -9.64 -22.22 -9.77
C TYR A 41 -10.88 -21.50 -10.27
N ASP A 42 -11.98 -22.24 -10.33
CA ASP A 42 -13.27 -21.70 -10.80
C ASP A 42 -13.69 -20.50 -9.96
N LEU A 43 -13.44 -20.50 -8.64
CA LEU A 43 -13.77 -19.35 -7.77
C LEU A 43 -13.09 -18.04 -8.21
N TRP A 44 -11.89 -18.09 -8.81
CA TRP A 44 -11.18 -16.89 -9.26
C TRP A 44 -11.86 -16.22 -10.46
N TYR A 45 -12.48 -17.01 -11.35
CA TYR A 45 -13.13 -16.52 -12.58
C TYR A 45 -14.66 -16.46 -12.48
N GLU A 46 -15.24 -17.30 -11.63
CA GLU A 46 -16.65 -17.59 -11.52
C GLU A 46 -17.13 -17.45 -10.07
N SER A 47 -16.82 -16.32 -9.43
CA SER A 47 -17.49 -15.96 -8.17
C SER A 47 -19.00 -15.85 -8.45
N LEU A 48 -19.74 -16.93 -8.18
CA LEU A 48 -21.15 -17.06 -8.57
C LEU A 48 -21.98 -15.87 -8.07
N TRP A 49 -21.69 -15.38 -6.87
CA TRP A 49 -22.36 -14.23 -6.27
C TRP A 49 -22.03 -12.90 -6.95
N LEU A 50 -20.85 -12.72 -7.56
CA LEU A 50 -20.51 -11.49 -8.32
C LEU A 50 -21.24 -11.42 -9.66
N ARG A 51 -21.68 -12.56 -10.21
CA ARG A 51 -22.47 -12.59 -11.46
C ARG A 51 -23.92 -12.18 -11.23
N GLU A 52 -24.40 -12.26 -9.99
CA GLU A 52 -25.76 -11.89 -9.65
C GLU A 52 -25.88 -10.38 -9.34
N ASN A 53 -27.12 -9.89 -9.29
CA ASN A 53 -27.39 -8.50 -8.93
C ASN A 53 -26.93 -8.23 -7.48
N GLU A 54 -26.46 -7.02 -7.20
CA GLU A 54 -26.03 -6.62 -5.84
C GLU A 54 -27.10 -6.88 -4.75
N SER A 55 -28.37 -6.85 -5.17
CA SER A 55 -29.53 -7.13 -4.31
C SER A 55 -29.67 -8.61 -3.91
N SER A 56 -29.13 -9.54 -4.69
CA SER A 56 -29.13 -10.98 -4.38
C SER A 56 -27.82 -11.46 -3.74
N TRP A 57 -26.84 -10.57 -3.58
CA TRP A 57 -25.60 -10.91 -2.89
C TRP A 57 -25.89 -11.34 -1.46
N ARG A 58 -25.28 -12.46 -1.07
CA ARG A 58 -25.47 -13.03 0.26
C ARG A 58 -25.02 -12.03 1.33
N GLN A 59 -25.86 -11.83 2.33
CA GLN A 59 -25.48 -11.16 3.57
C GLN A 59 -24.91 -12.23 4.49
N TRP A 60 -23.60 -12.44 4.45
CA TRP A 60 -22.95 -13.37 5.36
C TRP A 60 -23.00 -12.81 6.77
N GLU A 61 -23.53 -13.59 7.72
CA GLU A 61 -23.51 -13.24 9.14
C GLU A 61 -22.07 -13.23 9.63
N PHE A 62 -21.60 -12.07 10.11
CA PHE A 62 -20.28 -11.94 10.70
C PHE A 62 -20.35 -12.26 12.19
N ASN A 63 -19.85 -13.44 12.58
CA ASN A 63 -19.84 -13.86 13.98
C ASN A 63 -18.48 -13.52 14.61
N PHE A 64 -18.38 -12.39 15.31
CA PHE A 64 -17.20 -12.04 16.12
C PHE A 64 -17.03 -13.07 17.25
N LYS A 65 -16.30 -14.15 17.01
CA LYS A 65 -15.74 -15.01 18.08
C LYS A 65 -14.22 -14.85 18.22
N GLU A 66 -13.61 -13.99 17.43
CA GLU A 66 -12.24 -13.55 17.70
C GLU A 66 -12.27 -12.48 18.78
N LYS A 67 -11.66 -12.83 19.91
CA LYS A 67 -11.24 -11.89 20.95
C LYS A 67 -10.51 -10.78 20.22
N ILE A 68 -11.05 -9.56 20.25
CA ILE A 68 -10.36 -8.37 19.75
C ILE A 68 -9.03 -8.35 20.50
N GLU A 69 -7.95 -8.78 19.86
CA GLU A 69 -6.63 -8.40 20.31
C GLU A 69 -6.66 -6.87 20.23
N GLU A 70 -6.62 -6.25 21.40
CA GLU A 70 -6.49 -4.82 21.59
C GLU A 70 -5.54 -4.30 20.52
N PRO A 71 -5.92 -3.25 19.75
CA PRO A 71 -5.19 -2.84 18.56
C PRO A 71 -3.72 -2.77 18.94
N GLU A 72 -2.90 -3.70 18.42
CA GLU A 72 -1.48 -3.75 18.76
C GLU A 72 -0.98 -2.32 18.67
N GLU A 73 -0.60 -1.75 19.81
CA GLU A 73 -0.01 -0.43 19.86
C GLU A 73 1.08 -0.51 18.81
N LYS A 74 0.91 0.23 17.70
CA LYS A 74 1.84 0.18 16.57
C LYS A 74 3.20 0.45 17.16
N THR A 75 3.97 -0.59 17.42
CA THR A 75 5.29 -0.44 17.99
C THR A 75 6.01 0.40 16.97
N ILE A 76 6.28 1.66 17.30
CA ILE A 76 7.05 2.54 16.45
C ILE A 76 8.37 1.82 16.34
N ALA A 77 8.58 1.13 15.22
CA ALA A 77 9.77 0.34 15.01
C ALA A 77 10.93 1.30 15.23
N LYS A 78 11.66 1.09 16.33
CA LYS A 78 12.80 1.94 16.68
C LYS A 78 13.85 1.63 15.62
N ILE A 79 13.86 2.44 14.56
CA ILE A 79 14.78 2.29 13.44
C ILE A 79 16.18 2.39 14.04
N THR A 80 16.82 1.25 14.21
CA THR A 80 18.23 1.20 14.58
C THR A 80 18.96 1.66 13.33
N THR A 81 19.44 2.90 13.33
CA THR A 81 20.16 3.50 12.21
C THR A 81 21.51 2.80 12.08
N HIS A 82 21.56 1.75 11.25
CA HIS A 82 22.82 1.26 10.73
C HIS A 82 23.36 2.31 9.75
N ILE A 83 24.09 3.28 10.28
CA ILE A 83 24.80 4.28 9.47
C ILE A 83 25.95 3.55 8.78
N ASN A 84 25.71 3.08 7.57
CA ASN A 84 26.80 2.60 6.72
C ASN A 84 27.66 3.81 6.34
N ALA A 85 28.84 3.93 6.95
CA ALA A 85 29.79 5.01 6.71
C ALA A 85 30.21 5.15 5.23
N ASN A 86 30.03 4.10 4.43
CA ASN A 86 30.35 4.09 3.00
C ASN A 86 29.16 4.42 2.09
N PHE A 87 27.99 4.77 2.64
CA PHE A 87 26.83 5.11 1.84
C PHE A 87 27.04 6.45 1.10
N LYS A 88 27.21 6.38 -0.22
CA LYS A 88 27.20 7.55 -1.10
C LYS A 88 25.81 7.71 -1.71
N LEU A 89 25.11 8.77 -1.30
CA LEU A 89 23.78 9.12 -1.84
C LEU A 89 23.77 9.22 -3.37
N ILE A 90 24.85 9.74 -3.96
CA ILE A 90 25.07 9.78 -5.40
C ILE A 90 26.45 9.18 -5.69
N ASN A 91 26.47 8.09 -6.46
CA ASN A 91 27.71 7.53 -6.96
C ASN A 91 28.04 8.10 -8.36
N GLY A 92 28.97 9.04 -8.41
CA GLY A 92 29.37 9.73 -9.64
C GLY A 92 29.93 8.82 -10.73
N SER A 93 30.59 7.71 -10.36
CA SER A 93 31.19 6.78 -11.34
C SER A 93 30.17 6.04 -12.21
N ARG A 94 28.88 6.06 -11.83
CA ARG A 94 27.79 5.46 -12.61
C ARG A 94 27.31 6.35 -13.77
N PHE A 95 27.83 7.56 -13.89
CA PHE A 95 27.40 8.53 -14.89
C PHE A 95 28.46 8.67 -15.99
N SER A 96 28.11 8.29 -17.21
CA SER A 96 28.95 8.50 -18.40
C SER A 96 28.83 9.91 -19.00
N LYS A 97 27.92 10.75 -18.47
CA LYS A 97 27.65 12.11 -18.98
C LYS A 97 27.51 13.10 -17.83
N TRP A 98 28.30 14.18 -17.89
CA TRP A 98 28.30 15.26 -16.89
C TRP A 98 26.91 15.87 -16.66
N LEU A 99 26.19 16.20 -17.74
CA LEU A 99 24.86 16.82 -17.63
C LEU A 99 23.83 15.91 -16.93
N LYS A 100 23.99 14.58 -17.07
CA LYS A 100 23.13 13.62 -16.37
C LYS A 100 23.42 13.61 -14.88
N LEU A 101 24.69 13.67 -14.48
CA LEU A 101 25.09 13.81 -13.09
C LEU A 101 24.53 15.11 -12.48
N LEU A 102 24.71 16.25 -13.16
CA LEU A 102 24.23 17.56 -12.71
C LEU A 102 22.71 17.60 -12.49
N ARG A 103 21.94 17.02 -13.43
CA ARG A 103 20.47 16.95 -13.28
C ARG A 103 20.06 16.08 -12.10
N THR A 104 20.75 14.95 -11.90
CA THR A 104 20.46 14.07 -10.76
C THR A 104 20.81 14.72 -9.43
N THR A 105 21.96 15.40 -9.33
CA THR A 105 22.35 16.11 -8.09
C THR A 105 21.35 17.22 -7.75
N LEU A 106 20.93 18.02 -8.72
CA LEU A 106 19.91 19.06 -8.51
C LEU A 106 18.57 18.48 -8.02
N ARG A 107 18.09 17.39 -8.63
CA ARG A 107 16.84 16.73 -8.19
C ARG A 107 16.91 16.23 -6.75
N VAL A 108 18.03 15.62 -6.38
CA VAL A 108 18.27 15.15 -5.01
C VAL A 108 18.28 16.32 -4.04
N GLN A 109 18.94 17.43 -4.38
CA GLN A 109 18.98 18.63 -3.55
C GLN A 109 17.60 19.26 -3.36
N VAL A 110 16.82 19.39 -4.43
CA VAL A 110 15.43 19.87 -4.35
C VAL A 110 14.57 18.97 -3.47
N HIS A 111 14.71 17.64 -3.62
CA HIS A 111 13.98 16.69 -2.79
C HIS A 111 14.34 16.81 -1.30
N GLN A 112 15.63 16.89 -0.97
CA GLN A 112 16.10 17.11 0.40
C GLN A 112 15.51 18.39 1.01
N ASN A 113 15.49 19.48 0.24
CA ASN A 113 14.90 20.75 0.69
C ASN A 113 13.39 20.61 0.95
N ASN A 114 12.67 19.91 0.08
CA ASN A 114 11.23 19.68 0.24
C ASN A 114 10.92 18.81 1.47
N VAL A 115 11.71 17.77 1.72
CA VAL A 115 11.58 16.93 2.91
C VAL A 115 11.83 17.75 4.18
N LYS A 116 12.89 18.56 4.22
CA LYS A 116 13.17 19.46 5.36
C LYS A 116 12.02 20.42 5.64
N ARG A 117 11.45 21.05 4.60
CA ARG A 117 10.27 21.94 4.73
C ARG A 117 9.05 21.21 5.29
N LYS A 118 8.75 20.01 4.79
CA LYS A 118 7.62 19.20 5.29
C LYS A 118 7.79 18.85 6.76
N ILE A 119 8.99 18.44 7.17
CA ILE A 119 9.28 18.13 8.57
C ILE A 119 9.07 19.37 9.45
N GLN A 120 9.60 20.53 9.05
CA GLN A 120 9.41 21.79 9.77
C GLN A 120 7.93 22.16 9.94
N MET A 121 7.12 22.07 8.88
CA MET A 121 5.68 22.37 8.96
C MET A 121 4.96 21.45 9.95
N VAL A 122 5.28 20.15 9.97
CA VAL A 122 4.68 19.19 10.91
C VAL A 122 5.11 19.47 12.34
N THR A 123 6.37 19.87 12.58
CA THR A 123 6.85 20.22 13.93
C THR A 123 6.19 21.49 14.46
N THR A 124 5.98 22.51 13.62
CA THR A 124 5.33 23.78 14.03
C THR A 124 3.84 23.63 14.34
N ILE A 125 3.13 22.70 13.69
CA ILE A 125 1.70 22.43 13.96
C ILE A 125 1.49 21.70 15.29
N ASN A 126 2.48 20.93 15.74
CA ASN A 126 2.39 20.08 16.93
C ASN A 126 3.05 20.69 18.19
N SER A 127 3.47 21.96 18.14
CA SER A 127 4.06 22.72 19.27
C SER A 127 3.11 23.81 19.72
#